data_AF-G5C1K5-F1
#
_entry.id   AF-G5C1K5-F1
#
_cell.length_a   1.000
_cell.length_b   1.000
_cell.length_c   1.000
_cell.angle_alpha   90.00
_cell.angle_beta   90.00
_cell.angle_gamma   90.00
#
_symmetry.space_group_name_H-M   'P 1'
#
loop_
_entity.id
_entity.type
_entity.pdbx_description
1 polymer ?
#
loop_
_entity_poly.entity_id
_entity_poly.type
_entity_poly.pdbx_seq_one_letter_code
_entity_poly.pdbx_strand_id
1 'polypeptide(L)'
;MEAKHSRLVLLDAGYEFDICFTSVQKRAIRTLWTVLDGIDQMWLPVVRTYHLNEWHYGGLIGLNKAETAAKHGEAQVKIWRGIVKHLGGLSEEAILELNLLTGIPIVYELDKTLKPTKPMQFLGDEKTVHKAMEAVAAQGKAKK
;
A
#
# COMPACT_ATOMS: atom_id res chain seq x y z
N MET A 1 9.39 9.21 -6.99
CA MET A 1 8.89 10.50 -6.49
C MET A 1 8.00 10.34 -5.26
N GLU A 2 7.15 9.32 -5.21
CA GLU A 2 6.12 9.16 -4.17
C GLU A 2 6.70 9.00 -2.74
N ALA A 3 7.74 8.18 -2.55
CA ALA A 3 8.37 8.00 -1.23
C ALA A 3 8.96 9.30 -0.62
N LYS A 4 9.29 10.29 -1.46
CA LYS A 4 9.79 11.60 -0.99
C LYS A 4 8.67 12.49 -0.45
N HIS A 5 7.42 12.24 -0.83
CA HIS A 5 6.27 12.96 -0.31
C HIS A 5 5.84 12.33 1.03
N SER A 6 5.78 11.00 1.10
CA SER A 6 5.41 10.27 2.32
C SER A 6 6.25 10.68 3.53
N ARG A 7 7.57 10.86 3.34
CA ARG A 7 8.47 11.26 4.43
C ARG A 7 8.17 12.66 4.98
N LEU A 8 7.79 13.62 4.13
CA LEU A 8 7.49 14.99 4.56
C LEU A 8 6.23 15.02 5.40
N VAL A 9 5.23 14.25 4.96
CA VAL A 9 3.96 14.14 5.68
C VAL A 9 4.15 13.46 7.04
N LEU A 10 4.97 12.41 7.11
CA LEU A 10 5.26 11.73 8.37
C LEU A 10 6.07 12.60 9.35
N LEU A 11 7.02 13.38 8.83
CA LEU A 11 7.82 14.31 9.61
C LEU A 11 6.96 15.47 10.16
N ASP A 12 6.11 16.06 9.31
CA ASP A 12 5.20 17.16 9.69
C ASP A 12 4.18 16.73 10.75
N ALA A 13 3.70 15.49 10.64
CA ALA A 13 2.80 14.92 11.63
C ALA A 13 3.52 14.43 12.92
N GLY A 14 4.85 14.50 12.98
CA GLY A 14 5.63 14.18 14.17
C GLY A 14 5.61 12.69 14.56
N TYR A 15 5.52 11.78 13.59
CA TYR A 15 5.50 10.34 13.88
C TYR A 15 6.89 9.81 14.24
N GLU A 16 6.96 9.10 15.36
CA GLU A 16 8.10 8.28 15.77
C GLU A 16 7.71 6.80 15.68
N PHE A 17 8.65 5.96 15.25
CA PHE A 17 8.44 4.52 15.09
C PHE A 17 9.42 3.74 15.95
N ASP A 18 8.98 2.58 16.46
CA ASP A 18 9.86 1.69 17.24
C ASP A 18 10.44 0.54 16.40
N ILE A 19 9.69 0.10 15.39
CA ILE A 19 10.04 -1.06 14.55
C ILE A 19 9.42 -0.93 13.16
N CYS A 20 10.17 -1.36 12.15
CA CYS A 20 9.74 -1.34 10.76
C CYS A 20 9.65 -2.76 10.19
N PHE A 21 8.59 -3.03 9.43
CA PHE A 21 8.40 -4.27 8.69
C PHE A 21 8.38 -3.99 7.19
N THR A 22 9.03 -4.84 6.41
CA THR A 22 8.98 -4.75 4.95
C THR A 22 9.07 -6.12 4.29
N SER A 23 8.74 -6.17 3.01
CA SER A 23 8.89 -7.37 2.20
C SER A 23 10.37 -7.62 1.85
N VAL A 24 10.68 -8.75 1.24
CA VAL A 24 12.05 -9.01 0.74
C VAL A 24 12.31 -8.37 -0.63
N GLN A 25 11.34 -7.63 -1.19
CA GLN A 25 11.45 -7.05 -2.53
C GLN A 25 12.15 -5.70 -2.51
N LYS A 26 13.15 -5.53 -3.38
CA LYS A 26 14.02 -4.33 -3.43
C LYS A 26 13.24 -3.01 -3.51
N ARG A 27 12.07 -3.00 -4.17
CA ARG A 27 11.21 -1.79 -4.27
C ARG A 27 10.68 -1.36 -2.90
N ALA A 28 10.16 -2.28 -2.11
CA ALA A 28 9.59 -2.00 -0.80
C ALA A 28 10.68 -1.59 0.21
N ILE A 29 11.83 -2.26 0.15
CA ILE A 29 12.99 -1.95 1.00
C ILE A 29 13.50 -0.53 0.71
N ARG A 30 13.66 -0.16 -0.58
CA ARG A 30 14.11 1.20 -0.96
C ARG A 30 13.12 2.28 -0.56
N THR A 31 11.82 2.02 -0.67
CA THR A 31 10.79 2.93 -0.18
C THR A 31 10.92 3.15 1.32
N LEU A 32 11.03 2.07 2.11
CA LEU A 32 11.22 2.17 3.56
C LEU A 32 12.47 2.99 3.91
N TRP A 33 13.61 2.70 3.29
CA TRP A 33 14.84 3.46 3.54
C TRP A 33 14.70 4.94 3.20
N THR A 34 14.04 5.27 2.10
CA THR A 34 13.79 6.68 1.73
C THR A 34 12.91 7.41 2.75
N VAL A 35 11.98 6.69 3.39
CA VAL A 35 11.14 7.23 4.45
C VAL A 35 11.95 7.42 5.72
N LEU A 36 12.68 6.39 6.17
CA LEU A 36 13.50 6.43 7.40
C LEU A 36 14.59 7.49 7.35
N ASP A 37 15.27 7.63 6.22
CA ASP A 37 16.23 8.72 5.95
C ASP A 37 15.55 10.09 6.02
N GLY A 38 14.32 10.19 5.52
CA GLY A 38 13.56 11.43 5.52
C GLY A 38 13.00 11.88 6.86
N ILE A 39 12.83 10.96 7.82
CA ILE A 39 12.32 11.26 9.16
C ILE A 39 13.42 11.13 10.24
N ASP A 40 14.68 10.99 9.84
CA ASP A 40 15.85 10.80 10.70
C ASP A 40 15.75 9.61 11.68
N GLN A 41 15.22 8.48 11.20
CA GLN A 41 15.02 7.27 12.00
C GLN A 41 15.67 6.03 11.35
N MET A 42 16.81 6.22 10.67
CA MET A 42 17.53 5.11 10.02
C MET A 42 18.07 4.04 10.97
N TRP A 43 18.18 4.36 12.26
CA TRP A 43 18.68 3.48 13.31
C TRP A 43 17.67 2.40 13.74
N LEU A 44 16.41 2.51 13.29
CA LEU A 44 15.34 1.61 13.72
C LEU A 44 15.56 0.16 13.26
N PRO A 45 15.12 -0.81 14.08
CA PRO A 45 15.13 -2.21 13.69
C PRO A 45 14.19 -2.44 12.50
N VAL A 46 14.71 -3.11 11.47
CA VAL A 46 13.95 -3.46 10.25
C VAL A 46 13.86 -4.98 10.10
N VAL A 47 12.64 -5.51 10.21
CA VAL A 47 12.31 -6.92 9.96
C VAL A 47 11.88 -7.09 8.50
N ARG A 48 12.49 -8.04 7.80
CA ARG A 48 12.19 -8.38 6.41
C ARG A 48 11.58 -9.77 6.36
N THR A 49 10.42 -9.93 5.72
CA THR A 49 9.78 -11.24 5.58
C THR A 49 9.15 -11.40 4.20
N TYR A 50 9.19 -12.63 3.67
CA TYR A 50 8.52 -12.97 2.43
C TYR A 50 6.99 -12.98 2.57
N HIS A 51 6.44 -13.08 3.79
CA HIS A 51 4.99 -12.99 4.05
C HIS A 51 4.41 -11.63 3.67
N LEU A 52 5.24 -10.59 3.59
CA LEU A 52 4.85 -9.25 3.15
C LEU A 52 5.10 -9.01 1.66
N ASN A 53 5.53 -10.04 0.91
CA ASN A 53 5.69 -9.90 -0.53
C ASN A 53 4.34 -9.62 -1.19
N GLU A 54 4.36 -8.75 -2.20
CA GLU A 54 3.30 -8.76 -3.21
C GLU A 54 3.13 -10.18 -3.77
N TRP A 55 1.89 -10.52 -4.08
CA TRP A 55 1.51 -11.87 -4.48
C TRP A 55 2.35 -12.34 -5.67
N HIS A 56 2.78 -13.60 -5.62
CA HIS A 56 3.55 -14.17 -6.72
C HIS A 56 2.59 -14.47 -7.87
N TYR A 57 2.58 -13.60 -8.88
CA TYR A 57 1.74 -13.72 -10.07
C TYR A 57 2.00 -15.00 -10.91
N GLY A 58 2.99 -15.82 -10.55
CA GLY A 58 3.27 -17.10 -11.20
C GLY A 58 3.54 -16.93 -12.69
N GLY A 59 2.82 -17.67 -13.53
CA GLY A 59 2.93 -17.58 -15.00
C GLY A 59 2.42 -16.27 -15.62
N LEU A 60 1.87 -15.35 -14.82
CA LEU A 60 1.42 -14.03 -15.28
C LEU A 60 2.54 -12.98 -15.26
N ILE A 61 3.71 -13.30 -14.70
CA ILE A 61 4.87 -12.41 -14.71
C ILE A 61 5.32 -12.21 -16.17
N GLY A 62 5.13 -11.00 -16.70
CA GLY A 62 5.52 -10.62 -18.06
C GLY A 62 4.36 -10.50 -19.05
N LEU A 63 3.13 -10.86 -18.66
CA LEU A 63 1.94 -10.64 -19.48
C LEU A 63 1.34 -9.25 -19.22
N ASN A 64 0.83 -8.60 -20.26
CA ASN A 64 0.10 -7.35 -20.09
C ASN A 64 -1.32 -7.61 -19.53
N LYS A 65 -2.01 -6.56 -19.06
CA LYS A 65 -3.37 -6.67 -18.49
C LYS A 65 -4.37 -7.32 -19.45
N ALA A 66 -4.29 -7.04 -20.75
CA ALA A 66 -5.19 -7.60 -21.75
C ALA A 66 -4.94 -9.10 -21.98
N GLU A 67 -3.68 -9.53 -22.04
CA GLU A 67 -3.28 -10.94 -22.16
C GLU A 67 -3.67 -11.75 -20.92
N THR A 68 -3.57 -11.14 -19.74
CA THR A 68 -3.95 -11.76 -18.47
C THR A 68 -5.47 -11.92 -18.35
N ALA A 69 -6.23 -10.87 -18.74
CA ALA A 69 -7.70 -10.92 -18.77
C ALA A 69 -8.22 -11.94 -19.79
N ALA A 70 -7.57 -12.05 -20.96
CA ALA A 70 -7.95 -13.02 -21.99
C ALA A 70 -7.69 -14.48 -21.57
N LYS A 71 -6.65 -14.75 -20.78
CA LYS A 71 -6.30 -16.12 -20.36
C LYS A 71 -6.99 -16.58 -19.07
N HIS A 72 -7.27 -15.67 -18.14
CA HIS A 72 -7.72 -16.02 -16.79
C HIS A 72 -9.05 -15.35 -16.37
N GLY A 73 -9.69 -14.61 -17.28
CA GLY A 73 -10.89 -13.82 -16.98
C GLY A 73 -10.57 -12.55 -16.21
N GLU A 74 -11.44 -11.53 -16.31
CA GLU A 74 -11.27 -10.23 -15.62
C GLU A 74 -11.21 -10.34 -14.08
N ALA A 75 -11.59 -11.50 -13.53
CA ALA A 75 -11.62 -11.75 -12.09
C ALA A 75 -10.23 -11.94 -11.44
N GLN A 76 -9.18 -12.24 -12.22
CA GLN A 76 -7.87 -12.65 -11.66
C GLN A 76 -6.76 -11.59 -11.79
N VAL A 77 -7.05 -10.30 -11.60
CA VAL A 77 -5.99 -9.26 -11.56
C VAL A 77 -6.29 -8.21 -10.49
N LYS A 78 -6.25 -8.59 -9.20
CA LYS A 78 -6.37 -7.60 -8.13
C LYS A 78 -5.36 -7.86 -7.00
N ILE A 79 -4.70 -6.78 -6.62
CA ILE A 79 -3.65 -6.69 -5.60
C ILE A 79 -4.29 -6.99 -4.24
N TRP A 80 -3.87 -8.08 -3.59
CA TRP A 80 -4.46 -8.47 -2.30
C TRP A 80 -3.97 -7.56 -1.19
N ARG A 81 -4.92 -6.92 -0.52
CA ARG A 81 -4.68 -6.06 0.64
C ARG A 81 -4.91 -6.86 1.92
N GLY A 82 -4.14 -7.93 2.12
CA GLY A 82 -4.39 -8.91 3.19
C GLY A 82 -4.56 -8.26 4.58
N ILE A 83 -3.66 -7.33 4.92
CA ILE A 83 -3.72 -6.56 6.17
C ILE A 83 -4.98 -5.69 6.22
N VAL A 84 -5.30 -4.98 5.14
CA VAL A 84 -6.48 -4.10 5.06
C VAL A 84 -7.79 -4.91 5.12
N LYS A 85 -7.84 -6.10 4.50
CA LYS A 85 -8.99 -7.02 4.59
C LYS A 85 -9.24 -7.41 6.03
N HIS A 86 -8.17 -7.85 6.69
CA HIS A 86 -8.23 -8.38 8.04
C HIS A 86 -8.61 -7.30 9.04
N LEU A 87 -7.96 -6.13 8.98
CA LEU A 87 -8.26 -5.00 9.86
C LEU A 87 -9.62 -4.39 9.55
N GLY A 88 -9.96 -4.18 8.28
CA GLY A 88 -11.19 -3.51 7.87
C GLY A 88 -12.44 -4.38 7.90
N GLY A 89 -12.33 -5.69 8.19
CA GLY A 89 -13.46 -6.62 8.14
C GLY A 89 -14.15 -6.65 6.76
N LEU A 90 -13.40 -6.35 5.69
CA LEU A 90 -13.97 -6.14 4.37
C LEU A 90 -14.39 -7.48 3.75
N SER A 91 -15.56 -7.47 3.10
CA SER A 91 -16.02 -8.60 2.29
C SER A 91 -15.11 -8.82 1.07
N GLU A 92 -15.25 -9.97 0.41
CA GLU A 92 -14.46 -10.29 -0.78
C GLU A 92 -14.76 -9.33 -1.93
N GLU A 93 -15.99 -8.85 -2.02
CA GLU A 93 -16.43 -7.89 -3.02
C GLU A 93 -15.82 -6.50 -2.73
N ALA A 94 -15.91 -6.06 -1.47
CA ALA A 94 -15.39 -4.75 -1.06
C ALA A 94 -13.88 -4.62 -1.24
N ILE A 95 -13.11 -5.70 -1.03
CA ILE A 95 -11.66 -5.65 -1.24
C ILE A 95 -11.28 -5.56 -2.72
N LEU A 96 -12.08 -6.13 -3.62
CA LEU A 96 -11.84 -6.07 -5.07
C LEU A 96 -12.08 -4.66 -5.62
N GLU A 97 -12.92 -3.86 -5.00
CA GLU A 97 -13.16 -2.47 -5.45
C GLU A 97 -12.13 -1.49 -4.89
N LEU A 98 -11.38 -1.90 -3.87
CA LEU A 98 -10.50 -1.03 -3.16
C LEU A 98 -9.20 -0.82 -3.96
N ASN A 99 -8.87 0.44 -4.25
CA ASN A 99 -7.64 0.87 -4.94
C ASN A 99 -6.69 1.64 -4.00
N LEU A 100 -5.44 1.15 -3.79
CA LEU A 100 -4.54 1.70 -2.76
C LEU A 100 -3.71 2.76 -3.43
N LEU A 101 -3.63 3.91 -2.77
CA LEU A 101 -2.80 5.01 -3.23
C LEU A 101 -1.33 4.63 -3.04
N THR A 102 -0.54 4.78 -4.09
CA THR A 102 0.90 4.49 -4.04
C THR A 102 1.63 5.64 -3.34
N GLY A 103 2.38 5.29 -2.29
CA GLY A 103 3.23 6.23 -1.56
C GLY A 103 2.50 7.31 -0.74
N ILE A 104 1.22 7.10 -0.40
CA ILE A 104 0.54 7.88 0.65
C ILE A 104 0.49 7.03 1.92
N PRO A 105 1.02 7.51 3.07
CA PRO A 105 0.94 6.77 4.31
C PRO A 105 -0.50 6.50 4.73
N ILE A 106 -0.72 5.35 5.34
CA ILE A 106 -2.02 4.93 5.86
C ILE A 106 -1.87 4.76 7.37
N VAL A 107 -2.76 5.40 8.12
CA VAL A 107 -2.79 5.35 9.58
C VAL A 107 -4.00 4.53 10.03
N TYR A 108 -3.75 3.65 11.01
CA TYR A 108 -4.76 2.87 11.70
C TYR A 108 -4.67 3.16 13.19
N GLU A 109 -5.81 3.49 13.81
CA GLU A 109 -5.96 3.48 15.26
C GLU A 109 -6.56 2.14 15.67
N LEU A 110 -5.84 1.37 16.51
CA LEU A 110 -6.24 0.03 16.93
C LEU A 110 -6.56 0.01 18.44
N ASP A 111 -7.55 -0.80 18.82
CA ASP A 111 -7.84 -1.08 20.22
C ASP A 111 -6.89 -2.16 20.81
N LYS A 112 -7.08 -2.49 22.09
CA LYS A 112 -6.29 -3.53 22.80
C LYS A 112 -6.42 -4.93 22.19
N THR A 113 -7.40 -5.17 21.34
CA THR A 113 -7.64 -6.42 20.62
C THR A 113 -7.14 -6.37 19.17
N LEU A 114 -6.40 -5.31 18.81
CA LEU A 114 -5.89 -5.05 17.47
C LEU A 114 -6.98 -4.81 16.41
N LYS A 115 -8.18 -4.38 16.84
CA LYS A 115 -9.26 -4.01 15.93
C LYS A 115 -9.25 -2.51 15.66
N PRO A 116 -9.50 -2.05 14.42
CA PRO A 116 -9.58 -0.63 14.15
C PRO A 116 -10.74 0.04 14.87
N THR A 117 -10.46 1.15 15.55
CA THR A 117 -11.48 2.01 16.16
C THR A 117 -12.03 3.04 15.17
N LYS A 118 -11.26 3.34 14.11
CA LYS A 118 -11.63 4.25 13.03
C LYS A 118 -11.37 3.60 11.66
N PRO A 119 -12.06 4.05 10.60
CA PRO A 119 -11.74 3.66 9.23
C PRO A 119 -10.29 4.01 8.87
N MET A 120 -9.76 3.34 7.85
CA MET A 120 -8.45 3.62 7.27
C MET A 120 -8.30 5.10 6.90
N GLN A 121 -7.26 5.77 7.41
CA GLN A 121 -7.00 7.19 7.12
C GLN A 121 -5.75 7.35 6.27
N PHE A 122 -5.86 8.11 5.18
CA PHE A 122 -4.70 8.51 4.39
C PHE A 122 -4.10 9.77 4.99
N LEU A 123 -2.79 9.76 5.21
CA LEU A 123 -2.06 10.90 5.75
C LEU A 123 -1.59 11.79 4.59
N GLY A 124 -2.01 13.06 4.59
CA GLY A 124 -1.60 14.07 3.62
C GLY A 124 -2.71 15.08 3.32
N ASP A 125 -2.39 16.13 2.55
CA ASP A 125 -3.36 17.15 2.16
C ASP A 125 -4.52 16.55 1.38
N GLU A 126 -5.73 17.01 1.66
CA GLU A 126 -6.97 16.55 1.01
C GLU A 126 -6.87 16.60 -0.52
N LYS A 127 -6.26 17.65 -1.07
CA LYS A 127 -6.02 17.82 -2.52
C LYS A 127 -5.12 16.71 -3.09
N THR A 128 -4.08 16.33 -2.36
CA THR A 128 -3.11 15.32 -2.82
C THR A 128 -3.72 13.93 -2.76
N VAL A 129 -4.45 13.63 -1.68
CA VAL A 129 -5.18 12.36 -1.53
C VAL A 129 -6.24 12.23 -2.62
N HIS A 130 -7.04 13.29 -2.86
CA HIS A 130 -8.06 13.28 -3.90
C HIS A 130 -7.47 13.07 -5.30
N LYS A 131 -6.42 13.80 -5.66
CA LYS A 131 -5.73 13.65 -6.94
C LYS A 131 -5.15 12.24 -7.12
N ALA A 132 -4.60 11.64 -6.06
CA ALA A 132 -4.12 10.27 -6.11
C ALA A 132 -5.27 9.27 -6.29
N MET A 133 -6.42 9.47 -5.62
CA MET A 133 -7.62 8.65 -5.80
C MET A 133 -8.12 8.69 -7.25
N GLU A 134 -8.20 9.88 -7.85
CA GLU A 134 -8.57 10.05 -9.25
C GLU A 134 -7.58 9.35 -10.20
N ALA A 135 -6.27 9.50 -9.95
CA ALA A 135 -5.24 8.87 -10.77
C ALA A 135 -5.33 7.33 -10.74
N VAL A 136 -5.55 6.73 -9.57
CA VAL A 136 -5.70 5.28 -9.46
C VAL A 136 -7.02 4.81 -10.09
N ALA A 137 -8.11 5.57 -9.94
CA ALA A 137 -9.37 5.29 -10.63
C ALA A 137 -9.22 5.35 -12.16
N ALA A 138 -8.43 6.29 -12.68
CA ALA A 138 -8.11 6.39 -14.10
C ALA A 138 -7.23 5.23 -14.62
N GLN A 139 -6.30 4.71 -13.80
CA GLN A 139 -5.52 3.51 -14.14
C GLN A 139 -6.38 2.24 -14.27
N GLY A 140 -7.52 2.20 -13.56
CA GLY A 140 -8.54 1.16 -13.75
C GLY A 140 -9.33 1.28 -15.05
N LYS A 141 -9.34 2.47 -15.67
CA LYS A 141 -10.11 2.78 -16.90
C LYS A 141 -9.31 2.71 -18.20
N ALA A 142 -7.99 2.48 -18.16
CA ALA A 142 -7.13 2.32 -19.34
C ALA A 142 -6.66 0.85 -19.46
N LYS A 143 -6.89 0.09 -20.52
CA LYS A 143 -7.18 0.38 -21.94
C LYS A 143 -8.24 -0.61 -22.46
N LYS A 144 -9.23 -0.13 -23.22
CA LYS A 144 -9.87 -0.92 -24.28
C LYS A 144 -8.94 -0.96 -25.49
#